data_AF-A0A3D5F8B2-F1
#
_entry.id   AF-A0A3D5F8B2-F1
#
_cell.length_a   1.000
_cell.length_b   1.000
_cell.length_c   1.000
_cell.angle_alpha   90.00
_cell.angle_beta   90.00
_cell.angle_gamma   90.00
#
_symmetry.space_group_name_H-M   'P 1'
#
loop_
_entity.id
_entity.type
_entity.pdbx_description
1 polymer ?
#
loop_
_entity_poly.entity_id
_entity_poly.type
_entity_poly.pdbx_seq_one_letter_code
_entity_poly.pdbx_strand_id
1 'polypeptide(L)'
;PSPQSVANYLNLMLSRAASLSAEGDPVMHNQAALLALAIFLGDHRISGLAGASQPEGDSPVESKAPAVLAQRNDLARHFTISAALQILSQQNMTLAIGEFKELMDRAMGGSGYSFVDLAADMSGMAFARIATQPDSAVRLQELAQQGLRERHILPYIGGLPEGLSKQEFRHRYSEVDSPAYRKQVAEIQQRIENLPLYQ
;
A
#
# COMPACT_ATOMS: atom_id res chain seq x y z
N PRO A 1 21.41 6.31 7.95
CA PRO A 1 20.55 6.01 9.12
C PRO A 1 19.90 4.64 8.93
N SER A 2 19.52 3.97 10.01
CA SER A 2 18.96 2.62 9.98
C SER A 2 17.59 2.58 9.28
N PRO A 3 17.30 1.56 8.44
CA PRO A 3 15.99 1.39 7.83
C PRO A 3 14.86 1.41 8.86
N GLN A 4 13.72 1.99 8.48
CA GLN A 4 12.55 2.13 9.36
C GLN A 4 11.36 1.37 8.79
N SER A 5 10.62 0.68 9.65
CA SER A 5 9.41 -0.03 9.21
C SER A 5 8.34 0.95 8.72
N VAL A 6 7.64 0.63 7.63
CA VAL A 6 6.44 1.37 7.18
C VAL A 6 5.42 1.52 8.31
N ALA A 7 5.30 0.52 9.20
CA ALA A 7 4.40 0.58 10.34
C ALA A 7 4.71 1.76 11.27
N ASN A 8 5.99 2.14 11.45
CA ASN A 8 6.36 3.29 12.28
C ASN A 8 5.86 4.61 11.67
N TYR A 9 6.00 4.76 10.35
CA TYR A 9 5.49 5.93 9.65
C TYR A 9 3.96 5.99 9.67
N LEU A 10 3.28 4.84 9.48
CA LEU A 10 1.83 4.74 9.60
C LEU A 10 1.37 5.15 11.01
N ASN A 11 2.02 4.64 12.06
CA ASN A 11 1.71 5.01 13.44
C ASN A 11 1.80 6.52 13.65
N LEU A 12 2.89 7.14 13.18
CA LEU A 12 3.09 8.57 13.29
C LEU A 12 1.99 9.37 12.55
N MET A 13 1.77 9.05 11.28
CA MET A 13 0.84 9.79 10.42
C MET A 13 -0.62 9.62 10.84
N LEU A 14 -1.03 8.41 11.23
CA LEU A 14 -2.39 8.15 11.69
C LEU A 14 -2.63 8.66 13.12
N SER A 15 -1.62 8.68 13.99
CA SER A 15 -1.75 9.37 15.29
C SER A 15 -1.93 10.88 15.10
N ARG A 16 -1.23 11.47 14.11
CA ARG A 16 -1.46 12.87 13.73
C ARG A 16 -2.86 13.07 13.14
N ALA A 17 -3.32 12.18 12.27
CA ALA A 17 -4.67 12.21 11.73
C ALA A 17 -5.72 12.14 12.85
N ALA A 18 -5.54 11.27 13.83
CA ALA A 18 -6.41 11.15 15.01
C ALA A 18 -6.51 12.46 15.79
N SER A 19 -5.36 13.11 16.01
CA SER A 19 -5.28 14.40 16.71
C SER A 19 -6.07 15.51 15.99
N LEU A 20 -6.07 15.50 14.65
CA LEU A 20 -6.84 16.44 13.83
C LEU A 20 -8.32 16.07 13.73
N SER A 21 -8.65 14.80 13.88
CA SER A 21 -10.01 14.26 13.74
C SER A 21 -10.88 14.48 14.97
N ALA A 22 -10.31 14.92 16.11
CA ALA A 22 -11.08 15.25 17.31
C ALA A 22 -12.19 16.29 17.05
N GLU A 23 -12.03 17.13 16.02
CA GLU A 23 -12.98 18.16 15.60
C GLU A 23 -13.33 18.06 14.10
N GLY A 24 -12.97 16.96 13.42
CA GLY A 24 -13.03 16.86 11.96
C GLY A 24 -13.38 15.46 11.44
N ASP A 25 -13.13 15.22 10.16
CA ASP A 25 -13.47 13.97 9.48
C ASP A 25 -12.28 12.97 9.52
N PRO A 26 -12.40 11.84 10.25
CA PRO A 26 -11.37 10.81 10.31
C PRO A 26 -11.01 10.21 8.94
N VAL A 27 -11.99 10.06 8.05
CA VAL A 27 -11.77 9.52 6.70
C VAL A 27 -10.89 10.48 5.91
N MET A 28 -11.25 11.77 5.88
CA MET A 28 -10.47 12.80 5.20
C MET A 28 -9.03 12.88 5.73
N HIS A 29 -8.84 12.88 7.06
CA HIS A 29 -7.50 12.95 7.64
C HIS A 29 -6.67 11.69 7.39
N ASN A 30 -7.29 10.51 7.39
CA ASN A 30 -6.60 9.27 7.01
C ASN A 30 -6.18 9.29 5.53
N GLN A 31 -7.06 9.77 4.63
CA GLN A 31 -6.72 9.92 3.21
C GLN A 31 -5.51 10.84 3.04
N ALA A 32 -5.54 12.02 3.66
CA ALA A 32 -4.44 12.98 3.60
C ALA A 32 -3.13 12.38 4.16
N ALA A 33 -3.21 11.67 5.29
CA ALA A 33 -2.06 11.00 5.91
C ALA A 33 -1.42 9.95 4.99
N LEU A 34 -2.24 9.11 4.35
CA LEU A 34 -1.75 8.04 3.46
C LEU A 34 -1.22 8.57 2.13
N LEU A 35 -1.86 9.59 1.56
CA LEU A 35 -1.35 10.27 0.35
C LEU A 35 -0.03 10.98 0.63
N ALA A 36 0.07 11.72 1.74
CA ALA A 36 1.32 12.36 2.15
C ALA A 36 2.43 11.33 2.37
N LEU A 37 2.11 10.19 2.98
CA LEU A 37 3.07 9.11 3.18
C LEU A 37 3.54 8.50 1.86
N ALA A 38 2.63 8.29 0.91
CA ALA A 38 2.97 7.77 -0.42
C ALA A 38 3.81 8.76 -1.24
N ILE A 39 3.61 10.06 -1.08
CA ILE A 39 4.47 11.09 -1.68
C ILE A 39 5.86 11.07 -1.03
N PHE A 40 5.92 10.93 0.30
CA PHE A 40 7.16 10.98 1.07
C PHE A 40 8.04 9.72 0.93
N LEU A 41 7.42 8.53 0.90
CA LEU A 41 8.12 7.24 0.84
C LEU A 41 8.12 6.60 -0.55
N GLY A 42 7.17 6.99 -1.39
CA GLY A 42 6.91 6.36 -2.68
C GLY A 42 7.52 7.16 -3.82
N ASP A 43 6.71 7.44 -4.82
CA ASP A 43 7.12 8.05 -6.07
C ASP A 43 6.57 9.49 -6.17
N HIS A 44 7.42 10.44 -6.53
CA HIS A 44 7.05 11.84 -6.74
C HIS A 44 5.85 12.03 -7.69
N ARG A 45 5.61 11.07 -8.61
CA ARG A 45 4.43 11.05 -9.50
C ARG A 45 3.10 11.04 -8.73
N ILE A 46 3.07 10.49 -7.51
CA ILE A 46 1.88 10.51 -6.65
C ILE A 46 1.51 11.95 -6.24
N SER A 47 2.48 12.87 -6.13
CA SER A 47 2.21 14.27 -5.79
C SER A 47 1.34 14.95 -6.86
N GLY A 48 1.65 14.70 -8.13
CA GLY A 48 0.86 15.24 -9.25
C GLY A 48 -0.55 14.65 -9.30
N LEU A 49 -0.69 13.35 -8.98
CA LEU A 49 -2.01 12.71 -8.91
C LEU A 49 -2.84 13.18 -7.73
N ALA A 50 -2.23 13.46 -6.57
CA ALA A 50 -2.94 13.94 -5.40
C ALA A 50 -3.33 15.43 -5.49
N GLY A 51 -3.01 16.12 -6.59
CA GLY A 51 -3.18 17.58 -6.72
C GLY A 51 -2.34 18.36 -5.72
N ALA A 52 -1.30 17.74 -5.15
CA ALA A 52 -0.43 18.37 -4.18
C ALA A 52 0.60 19.23 -4.92
N SER A 53 0.41 20.55 -4.87
CA SER A 53 1.40 21.52 -5.31
C SER A 53 2.59 21.50 -4.33
N GLN A 54 3.79 21.22 -4.82
CA GLN A 54 4.99 21.50 -4.02
C GLN A 54 5.07 23.02 -3.78
N PRO A 55 5.41 23.46 -2.57
CA PRO A 55 5.78 24.86 -2.34
C PRO A 55 6.89 25.25 -3.32
N GLU A 56 6.73 26.37 -4.03
CA GLU A 56 7.77 26.86 -4.94
C GLU A 56 9.09 27.08 -4.17
N GLY A 57 10.16 26.40 -4.59
CA GLY A 57 11.52 26.64 -4.11
C GLY A 57 12.09 25.61 -3.12
N ASP A 58 11.29 24.68 -2.59
CA ASP A 58 11.79 23.61 -1.72
C ASP A 58 12.00 22.30 -2.51
N SER A 59 13.19 21.70 -2.38
CA SER A 59 13.42 20.35 -2.87
C SER A 59 12.53 19.35 -2.10
N PRO A 60 12.03 18.27 -2.73
CA PRO A 60 11.24 17.26 -2.03
C PRO A 60 12.01 16.78 -0.79
N VAL A 61 11.37 16.85 0.38
CA VAL A 61 11.96 16.33 1.61
C VAL A 61 11.97 14.81 1.49
N GLU A 62 13.12 14.24 1.13
CA GLU A 62 13.29 12.80 1.08
C GLU A 62 13.54 12.24 2.48
N SER A 63 12.99 11.05 2.75
CA SER A 63 13.32 10.34 3.98
C SER A 63 14.81 10.02 4.01
N LYS A 64 15.51 10.54 5.02
CA LYS A 64 16.94 10.23 5.23
C LYS A 64 17.16 8.73 5.49
N ALA A 65 16.16 8.01 5.99
CA ALA A 65 16.18 6.57 6.23
C ALA A 65 15.24 5.83 5.27
N PRO A 66 15.67 4.73 4.64
CA PRO A 66 14.80 3.97 3.76
C PRO A 66 13.66 3.33 4.57
N ALA A 67 12.43 3.49 4.10
CA ALA A 67 11.30 2.74 4.62
C ALA A 67 11.37 1.29 4.10
N VAL A 68 11.07 0.33 4.98
CA VAL A 68 11.07 -1.09 4.65
C VAL A 68 9.80 -1.76 5.16
N LEU A 69 9.43 -2.84 4.48
CA LEU A 69 8.35 -3.73 4.87
C LEU A 69 8.86 -5.16 4.65
N ALA A 70 8.83 -6.00 5.67
CA ALA A 70 9.53 -7.30 5.67
C ALA A 70 11.01 -7.16 5.28
N GLN A 71 11.69 -6.12 5.79
CA GLN A 71 13.09 -5.77 5.50
C GLN A 71 13.37 -5.36 4.03
N ARG A 72 12.33 -5.18 3.21
CA ARG A 72 12.43 -4.83 1.78
C ARG A 72 11.87 -3.44 1.50
N ASN A 73 12.63 -2.61 0.79
CA ASN A 73 12.20 -1.25 0.42
C ASN A 73 11.20 -1.24 -0.74
N ASP A 74 11.38 -2.14 -1.70
CA ASP A 74 10.46 -2.39 -2.80
C ASP A 74 9.05 -2.75 -2.30
N LEU A 75 8.92 -3.66 -1.33
CA LEU A 75 7.61 -4.00 -0.74
C LEU A 75 6.96 -2.82 -0.01
N ALA A 76 7.76 -1.98 0.64
CA ALA A 76 7.26 -0.73 1.23
C ALA A 76 6.67 0.21 0.18
N ARG A 77 7.31 0.30 -1.00
CA ARG A 77 6.83 1.10 -2.13
C ARG A 77 5.56 0.51 -2.73
N HIS A 78 5.52 -0.80 -2.99
CA HIS A 78 4.31 -1.50 -3.44
C HIS A 78 3.12 -1.22 -2.53
N PHE A 79 3.29 -1.42 -1.22
CA PHE A 79 2.25 -1.16 -0.23
C PHE A 79 1.77 0.30 -0.24
N THR A 80 2.68 1.27 -0.15
CA THR A 80 2.31 2.70 -0.02
C THR A 80 1.72 3.27 -1.30
N ILE A 81 2.26 2.92 -2.46
CA ILE A 81 1.72 3.33 -3.77
C ILE A 81 0.34 2.72 -4.01
N SER A 82 0.17 1.42 -3.72
CA SER A 82 -1.13 0.75 -3.83
C SER A 82 -2.20 1.37 -2.94
N ALA A 83 -1.85 1.72 -1.70
CA ALA A 83 -2.75 2.41 -0.79
C ALA A 83 -3.20 3.77 -1.35
N ALA A 84 -2.26 4.56 -1.88
CA ALA A 84 -2.58 5.87 -2.49
C ALA A 84 -3.46 5.74 -3.73
N LEU A 85 -3.13 4.83 -4.65
CA LEU A 85 -3.93 4.61 -5.86
C LEU A 85 -5.35 4.13 -5.53
N GLN A 86 -5.52 3.30 -4.50
CA GLN A 86 -6.84 2.89 -4.00
C GLN A 86 -7.66 4.09 -3.51
N ILE A 87 -7.06 5.04 -2.79
CA ILE A 87 -7.71 6.27 -2.32
C ILE A 87 -8.12 7.15 -3.51
N LEU A 88 -7.19 7.43 -4.42
CA LEU A 88 -7.43 8.30 -5.58
C LEU A 88 -8.47 7.70 -6.55
N SER A 89 -8.48 6.37 -6.68
CA SER A 89 -9.48 5.67 -7.49
C SER A 89 -10.88 5.76 -6.90
N GLN A 90 -11.03 5.73 -5.56
CA GLN A 90 -12.32 5.95 -4.89
C GLN A 90 -12.84 7.37 -5.08
N GLN A 91 -11.95 8.33 -5.32
CA GLN A 91 -12.28 9.72 -5.64
C GLN A 91 -12.60 9.93 -7.15
N ASN A 92 -12.76 8.85 -7.93
CA ASN A 92 -13.08 8.87 -9.36
C ASN A 92 -12.05 9.62 -10.24
N MET A 93 -10.78 9.61 -9.86
CA MET A 93 -9.72 10.21 -10.68
C MET A 93 -9.33 9.29 -11.83
N THR A 94 -9.73 9.62 -13.06
CA THR A 94 -9.51 8.78 -14.26
C THR A 94 -8.04 8.38 -14.46
N LEU A 95 -7.11 9.29 -14.21
CA LEU A 95 -5.68 9.01 -14.33
C LEU A 95 -5.21 7.98 -13.29
N ALA A 96 -5.71 8.07 -12.05
CA ALA A 96 -5.40 7.10 -11.00
C ALA A 96 -5.97 5.72 -11.32
N ILE A 97 -7.15 5.63 -11.96
CA ILE A 97 -7.72 4.36 -12.43
C ILE A 97 -6.81 3.73 -13.50
N GLY A 98 -6.23 4.55 -14.39
CA GLY A 98 -5.24 4.10 -15.37
C GLY A 98 -3.97 3.55 -14.72
N GLU A 99 -3.35 4.32 -13.82
CA GLU A 99 -2.15 3.89 -13.07
C GLU A 99 -2.40 2.66 -12.19
N PHE A 100 -3.59 2.55 -11.61
CA PHE A 100 -4.01 1.37 -10.86
C PHE A 100 -4.07 0.13 -11.76
N LYS A 101 -4.63 0.24 -12.97
CA LYS A 101 -4.61 -0.85 -13.95
C LYS A 101 -3.18 -1.20 -14.36
N GLU A 102 -2.36 -0.21 -14.68
CA GLU A 102 -0.95 -0.45 -15.03
C GLU A 102 -0.17 -1.10 -13.88
N LEU A 103 -0.44 -0.74 -12.63
CA LEU A 103 0.17 -1.38 -11.47
C LEU A 103 -0.22 -2.86 -11.40
N MET A 104 -1.51 -3.17 -11.57
CA MET A 104 -1.98 -4.55 -11.66
C MET A 104 -1.36 -5.28 -12.85
N ASP A 105 -1.22 -4.63 -14.00
CA ASP A 105 -0.58 -5.19 -15.19
C ASP A 105 0.94 -5.37 -15.03
N ARG A 106 1.61 -4.55 -14.23
CA ARG A 106 3.06 -4.65 -13.94
C ARG A 106 3.38 -5.74 -12.93
N ALA A 107 2.54 -5.93 -11.92
CA ALA A 107 2.54 -7.16 -11.12
C ALA A 107 2.39 -8.40 -12.01
N MET A 108 1.84 -8.20 -13.22
CA MET A 108 1.72 -9.18 -14.29
C MET A 108 2.77 -9.08 -15.42
N GLY A 109 3.91 -8.37 -15.27
CA GLY A 109 4.84 -8.27 -16.41
C GLY A 109 6.19 -7.54 -16.29
N GLY A 110 6.53 -6.85 -15.20
CA GLY A 110 7.80 -6.13 -15.03
C GLY A 110 8.82 -6.87 -14.15
N SER A 111 10.11 -6.91 -14.55
CA SER A 111 11.25 -7.61 -13.88
C SER A 111 11.11 -9.13 -13.60
N GLY A 112 9.91 -9.68 -13.71
CA GLY A 112 9.53 -11.04 -13.35
C GLY A 112 8.26 -11.00 -12.48
N TYR A 113 7.39 -12.01 -12.59
CA TYR A 113 6.17 -12.08 -11.79
C TYR A 113 6.50 -12.40 -10.34
N SER A 114 5.94 -11.61 -9.42
CA SER A 114 6.15 -11.75 -7.98
C SER A 114 4.82 -11.73 -7.23
N PHE A 115 4.46 -12.86 -6.64
CA PHE A 115 3.32 -12.93 -5.73
C PHE A 115 3.64 -12.27 -4.38
N VAL A 116 4.93 -12.06 -4.07
CA VAL A 116 5.36 -11.29 -2.91
C VAL A 116 5.04 -9.80 -3.10
N ASP A 117 5.34 -9.25 -4.27
CA ASP A 117 4.99 -7.87 -4.62
C ASP A 117 3.47 -7.69 -4.65
N LEU A 118 2.76 -8.65 -5.27
CA LEU A 118 1.29 -8.66 -5.28
C LEU A 118 0.69 -8.71 -3.87
N ALA A 119 1.30 -9.45 -2.94
CA ALA A 119 0.86 -9.47 -1.55
C ALA A 119 1.04 -8.10 -0.86
N ALA A 120 2.13 -7.39 -1.15
CA ALA A 120 2.32 -6.02 -0.65
C ALA A 120 1.30 -5.04 -1.27
N ASP A 121 1.03 -5.15 -2.58
CA ASP A 121 0.05 -4.33 -3.28
C ASP A 121 -1.37 -4.53 -2.71
N MET A 122 -1.81 -5.79 -2.63
CA MET A 122 -3.12 -6.15 -2.09
C MET A 122 -3.29 -5.72 -0.64
N SER A 123 -2.23 -5.82 0.16
CA SER A 123 -2.21 -5.36 1.54
C SER A 123 -2.37 -3.84 1.64
N GLY A 124 -1.66 -3.08 0.79
CA GLY A 124 -1.79 -1.62 0.72
C GLY A 124 -3.22 -1.19 0.35
N MET A 125 -3.81 -1.86 -0.64
CA MET A 125 -5.21 -1.62 -1.02
C MET A 125 -6.20 -1.94 0.10
N ALA A 126 -6.03 -3.08 0.77
CA ALA A 126 -6.89 -3.48 1.89
C ALA A 126 -6.78 -2.51 3.07
N PHE A 127 -5.57 -2.05 3.37
CA PHE A 127 -5.31 -1.03 4.38
C PHE A 127 -5.99 0.30 4.04
N ALA A 128 -5.88 0.77 2.79
CA ALA A 128 -6.54 1.99 2.35
C ALA A 128 -8.08 1.90 2.47
N ARG A 129 -8.68 0.75 2.12
CA ARG A 129 -10.14 0.56 2.26
C ARG A 129 -10.64 0.76 3.68
N ILE A 130 -9.97 0.17 4.67
CA ILE A 130 -10.37 0.36 6.07
C ILE A 130 -10.05 1.77 6.59
N ALA A 131 -9.01 2.42 6.03
CA ALA A 131 -8.65 3.78 6.40
C ALA A 131 -9.70 4.81 5.91
N THR A 132 -10.42 4.49 4.83
CA THR A 132 -11.38 5.38 4.18
C THR A 132 -12.84 5.01 4.37
N GLN A 133 -13.15 4.00 5.19
CA GLN A 133 -14.50 3.67 5.59
C GLN A 133 -14.87 4.34 6.92
N PRO A 134 -16.02 5.04 7.03
CA PRO A 134 -16.42 5.72 8.26
C PRO A 134 -16.38 4.82 9.50
N ASP A 135 -16.85 3.58 9.36
CA ASP A 135 -16.97 2.63 10.48
C ASP A 135 -15.61 2.15 11.02
N SER A 136 -14.57 2.12 10.18
CA SER A 136 -13.24 1.59 10.55
C SER A 136 -12.14 2.65 10.64
N ALA A 137 -12.35 3.85 10.12
CA ALA A 137 -11.35 4.92 10.08
C ALA A 137 -10.86 5.33 11.48
N VAL A 138 -11.78 5.47 12.43
CA VAL A 138 -11.46 5.80 13.84
C VAL A 138 -10.73 4.65 14.52
N ARG A 139 -11.22 3.41 14.35
CA ARG A 139 -10.57 2.21 14.91
C ARG A 139 -9.12 2.08 14.41
N LEU A 140 -8.88 2.39 13.13
CA LEU A 140 -7.52 2.36 12.58
C LEU A 140 -6.60 3.40 13.23
N GLN A 141 -7.10 4.61 13.49
CA GLN A 141 -6.37 5.66 14.20
C GLN A 141 -6.01 5.24 15.63
N GLU A 142 -6.95 4.63 16.35
CA GLU A 142 -6.72 4.10 17.70
C GLU A 142 -5.66 2.98 17.71
N LEU A 143 -5.73 2.05 16.75
CA LEU A 143 -4.74 0.98 16.59
C LEU A 143 -3.34 1.54 16.27
N ALA A 144 -3.27 2.61 15.48
CA ALA A 144 -2.02 3.30 15.20
C ALA A 144 -1.39 3.94 16.45
N GLN A 145 -2.20 4.53 17.33
CA GLN A 145 -1.74 5.07 18.61
C GLN A 145 -1.24 3.96 19.56
N GLN A 146 -1.82 2.76 19.47
CA GLN A 146 -1.37 1.57 20.22
C GLN A 146 -0.10 0.92 19.64
N GLY A 147 0.29 1.30 18.42
CA GLY A 147 1.49 0.82 17.75
C GLY A 147 1.23 -0.37 16.82
N LEU A 148 0.85 -0.08 15.58
CA LEU A 148 0.86 -1.05 14.49
C LEU A 148 2.26 -1.62 14.28
N ARG A 149 2.29 -2.85 13.76
CA ARG A 149 3.49 -3.63 13.47
C ARG A 149 3.32 -4.21 12.07
N GLU A 150 4.40 -4.63 11.43
CA GLU A 150 4.33 -5.16 10.06
C GLU A 150 3.33 -6.31 9.91
N ARG A 151 3.29 -7.22 10.88
CA ARG A 151 2.32 -8.34 10.90
C ARG A 151 0.84 -7.92 10.98
N HIS A 152 0.55 -6.66 11.28
CA HIS A 152 -0.82 -6.14 11.25
C HIS A 152 -1.20 -5.68 9.84
N ILE A 153 -0.23 -5.37 8.99
CA ILE A 153 -0.46 -4.74 7.68
C ILE A 153 0.05 -5.57 6.50
N LEU A 154 0.92 -6.55 6.71
CA LEU A 154 1.42 -7.46 5.68
C LEU A 154 1.28 -8.91 6.17
N PRO A 155 0.68 -9.81 5.36
CA PRO A 155 0.62 -11.22 5.70
C PRO A 155 2.01 -11.84 5.67
N TYR A 156 2.13 -13.06 6.20
CA TYR A 156 3.35 -13.84 5.99
C TYR A 156 3.52 -14.11 4.49
N ILE A 157 4.61 -13.61 3.91
CA ILE A 157 4.94 -13.73 2.47
C ILE A 157 5.76 -14.97 2.14
N GLY A 158 6.20 -15.75 3.14
CA GLY A 158 6.96 -16.97 2.89
C GLY A 158 6.15 -18.00 2.11
N GLY A 159 6.84 -18.67 1.18
CA GLY A 159 6.25 -19.66 0.28
C GLY A 159 5.51 -19.08 -0.93
N LEU A 160 5.35 -17.75 -1.02
CA LEU A 160 4.79 -17.12 -2.23
C LEU A 160 5.81 -17.18 -3.37
N PRO A 161 5.40 -17.54 -4.61
CA PRO A 161 6.30 -17.56 -5.75
C PRO A 161 6.79 -16.16 -6.13
N GLU A 162 8.08 -16.01 -6.41
CA GLU A 162 8.69 -14.74 -6.80
C GLU A 162 9.80 -14.97 -7.83
N GLY A 163 10.11 -13.95 -8.62
CA GLY A 163 11.21 -13.98 -9.58
C GLY A 163 10.91 -14.82 -10.83
N LEU A 164 9.63 -15.05 -11.13
CA LEU A 164 9.24 -15.87 -12.28
C LEU A 164 9.42 -15.08 -13.58
N SER A 165 10.20 -15.62 -14.51
CA SER A 165 10.23 -15.08 -15.87
C SER A 165 8.85 -15.18 -16.53
N LYS A 166 8.65 -14.41 -17.61
CA LYS A 166 7.43 -14.51 -18.42
C LYS A 166 7.21 -15.90 -19.04
N GLN A 167 8.28 -16.67 -19.24
CA GLN A 167 8.18 -18.03 -19.73
C GLN A 167 7.72 -18.98 -18.62
N GLU A 168 8.33 -18.91 -17.43
CA GLU A 168 7.97 -19.73 -16.28
C GLU A 168 6.55 -19.44 -15.79
N PHE A 169 6.17 -18.16 -15.77
CA PHE A 169 4.80 -17.76 -15.44
C PHE A 169 3.80 -18.37 -16.42
N ARG A 170 4.02 -18.22 -17.73
CA ARG A 170 3.14 -18.83 -18.74
C ARG A 170 3.13 -20.36 -18.68
N HIS A 171 4.24 -20.98 -18.33
CA HIS A 171 4.26 -22.43 -18.15
C HIS A 171 3.44 -22.90 -16.96
N ARG A 172 3.59 -22.22 -15.80
CA ARG A 172 2.94 -22.63 -14.53
C ARG A 172 1.50 -22.15 -14.40
N TYR A 173 1.20 -21.00 -14.98
CA TYR A 173 -0.08 -20.32 -14.83
C TYR A 173 -0.79 -20.05 -16.15
N SER A 174 -0.19 -20.31 -17.33
CA SER A 174 -0.78 -20.00 -18.65
C SER A 174 -1.00 -18.51 -18.89
N GLU A 175 -1.92 -17.91 -18.16
CA GLU A 175 -2.33 -16.52 -18.21
C GLU A 175 -2.77 -16.02 -16.82
N VAL A 176 -2.96 -14.72 -16.73
CA VAL A 176 -3.28 -13.98 -15.49
C VAL A 176 -4.72 -14.18 -15.02
N ASP A 177 -5.52 -14.92 -15.77
CA ASP A 177 -6.86 -15.37 -15.40
C ASP A 177 -6.97 -16.90 -15.38
N SER A 178 -5.86 -17.60 -15.26
CA SER A 178 -5.95 -19.05 -15.09
C SER A 178 -6.50 -19.43 -13.71
N PRO A 179 -7.11 -20.62 -13.58
CA PRO A 179 -7.48 -21.15 -12.28
C PRO A 179 -6.29 -21.24 -11.30
N ALA A 180 -5.09 -21.53 -11.81
CA ALA A 180 -3.88 -21.63 -10.98
C ALA A 180 -3.43 -20.27 -10.45
N TYR A 181 -3.49 -19.22 -11.28
CA TYR A 181 -3.18 -17.86 -10.84
C TYR A 181 -4.21 -17.36 -9.83
N ARG A 182 -5.51 -17.48 -10.14
CA ARG A 182 -6.58 -17.09 -9.21
C ARG A 182 -6.49 -17.79 -7.87
N LYS A 183 -6.06 -19.06 -7.84
CA LYS A 183 -5.82 -19.78 -6.59
C LYS A 183 -4.72 -19.13 -5.74
N GLN A 184 -3.62 -18.67 -6.35
CA GLN A 184 -2.56 -17.95 -5.64
C GLN A 184 -3.04 -16.59 -5.13
N VAL A 185 -3.80 -15.84 -5.95
CA VAL A 185 -4.39 -14.56 -5.52
C VAL A 185 -5.37 -14.76 -4.37
N ALA A 186 -6.22 -15.78 -4.44
CA ALA A 186 -7.15 -16.13 -3.37
C ALA A 186 -6.43 -16.54 -2.08
N GLU A 187 -5.29 -17.25 -2.20
CA GLU A 187 -4.43 -17.58 -1.05
C GLU A 187 -3.87 -16.31 -0.39
N ILE A 188 -3.36 -15.35 -1.18
CA ILE A 188 -2.89 -14.06 -0.66
C ILE A 188 -4.03 -13.32 0.02
N GLN A 189 -5.19 -13.23 -0.63
CA GLN A 189 -6.37 -12.55 -0.10
C GLN A 189 -6.79 -13.15 1.26
N GLN A 190 -6.84 -14.48 1.36
CA GLN A 190 -7.14 -15.18 2.60
C GLN A 190 -6.10 -14.88 3.69
N ARG A 191 -4.81 -14.83 3.36
CA ARG A 191 -3.75 -14.47 4.32
C ARG A 191 -3.93 -13.03 4.82
N ILE A 192 -4.32 -12.10 3.94
CA ILE A 192 -4.60 -10.70 4.30
C ILE A 192 -5.80 -10.63 5.23
N GLU A 193 -6.93 -11.26 4.89
CA GLU A 193 -8.16 -11.25 5.70
C GLU A 193 -7.95 -11.79 7.11
N ASN A 194 -7.02 -12.75 7.28
CA ASN A 194 -6.65 -13.30 8.58
C ASN A 194 -5.71 -12.42 9.42
N LEU A 195 -5.28 -11.26 8.91
CA LEU A 195 -4.45 -10.35 9.70
C LEU A 195 -5.24 -9.79 10.89
N PRO A 196 -4.61 -9.57 12.06
CA PRO A 196 -5.29 -9.05 13.25
C PRO A 196 -5.96 -7.68 13.04
N LEU A 197 -5.57 -6.95 12.00
CA LEU A 197 -6.14 -5.65 11.65
C LEU A 197 -7.56 -5.75 11.08
N TYR A 198 -7.91 -6.87 10.45
CA TYR A 198 -9.20 -7.05 9.76
C TYR A 198 -10.17 -7.98 10.51
N GLN A 199 -9.79 -8.41 11.73
CA GLN A 199 -10.61 -9.20 12.64
C GLN A 199 -11.25 -8.27 13.69
#